data_AF-A0A357CGE7-F1
#
_entry.id   AF-A0A357CGE7-F1
#
_cell.length_a   1.000
_cell.length_b   1.000
_cell.length_c   1.000
_cell.angle_alpha   90.00
_cell.angle_beta   90.00
_cell.angle_gamma   90.00
#
_symmetry.space_group_name_H-M   'P 1'
#
loop_
_entity.id
_entity.type
_entity.pdbx_description
1 polymer ?
#
loop_
_entity_poly.entity_id
_entity_poly.type
_entity_poly.pdbx_seq_one_letter_code
_entity_poly.pdbx_strand_id
1 'polypeptide(L)'
;RGISFNIPGEQVDGMDVRAVKAAADKAVAWCRAGNGPFILEMQTYRYRGHSMSDPAKYRTREEVDKVRHDQDPIEQVRNRLLAAKMSEQDLKAIDAGVREIVNAAADFAQQTPEPDAAELYTDVYR
;
A
#
# COMPACT_ATOMS: atom_id res chain seq x y z
N ARG A 1 4.37 -7.78 -18.70
CA ARG A 1 3.14 -8.40 -19.27
C ARG A 1 2.47 -7.58 -20.39
N GLY A 2 2.90 -6.35 -20.72
CA GLY A 2 2.22 -5.52 -21.72
C GLY A 2 2.54 -5.79 -23.20
N ILE A 3 3.65 -6.49 -23.49
CA ILE A 3 4.17 -6.72 -24.85
C ILE A 3 3.13 -7.36 -25.77
N SER A 4 2.35 -8.34 -25.30
CA SER A 4 1.32 -9.03 -26.09
C SER A 4 0.16 -8.13 -26.54
N PHE A 5 0.02 -6.95 -25.93
CA PHE A 5 -1.02 -5.97 -26.24
C PHE A 5 -0.45 -4.67 -26.82
N ASN A 6 0.85 -4.64 -27.11
CA ASN A 6 1.59 -3.43 -27.48
C ASN A 6 1.45 -2.30 -26.43
N ILE A 7 1.30 -2.68 -25.16
CA ILE A 7 1.21 -1.77 -24.03
C ILE A 7 2.61 -1.66 -23.40
N PRO A 8 3.20 -0.46 -23.31
CA PRO A 8 4.49 -0.29 -22.64
C PRO A 8 4.36 -0.61 -21.15
N GLY A 9 5.46 -1.05 -20.54
CA GLY A 9 5.50 -1.29 -19.11
C GLY A 9 6.90 -1.47 -18.56
N GLU A 10 7.02 -1.37 -17.24
CA GLU A 10 8.28 -1.54 -16.53
C GLU A 10 8.07 -2.24 -15.17
N GLN A 11 9.11 -2.93 -14.72
CA GLN A 11 9.20 -3.46 -13.37
C GLN A 11 9.76 -2.39 -12.45
N VAL A 12 9.17 -2.26 -11.27
CA VAL A 12 9.48 -1.23 -10.29
C VAL A 12 9.69 -1.90 -8.95
N ASP A 13 10.72 -1.50 -8.22
CA ASP A 13 10.85 -1.85 -6.81
C ASP A 13 9.68 -1.23 -6.04
N GLY A 14 8.71 -2.08 -5.69
CA GLY A 14 7.52 -1.70 -4.95
C GLY A 14 7.77 -1.46 -3.47
N MET A 15 8.99 -1.72 -2.99
CA MET A 15 9.45 -1.46 -1.62
C MET A 15 10.18 -0.11 -1.50
N ASP A 16 10.43 0.61 -2.60
CA ASP A 16 10.93 2.00 -2.58
C ASP A 16 9.85 2.98 -3.06
N VAL A 17 9.29 3.74 -2.13
CA VAL A 17 8.26 4.77 -2.42
C VAL A 17 8.69 5.80 -3.46
N ARG A 18 10.00 6.12 -3.58
CA ARG A 18 10.50 7.07 -4.58
C ARG A 18 10.54 6.44 -5.97
N ALA A 19 10.91 5.17 -6.07
CA ALA A 19 10.87 4.42 -7.33
C ALA A 19 9.43 4.27 -7.82
N VAL A 20 8.52 3.88 -6.92
CA VAL A 20 7.07 3.82 -7.18
C VAL A 20 6.55 5.17 -7.68
N LYS A 21 6.86 6.27 -6.98
CA LYS A 21 6.43 7.61 -7.40
C LYS A 21 6.96 7.99 -8.78
N ALA A 22 8.25 7.80 -9.03
CA ALA A 22 8.86 8.18 -10.31
C ALA A 22 8.27 7.39 -11.49
N ALA A 23 8.06 6.08 -11.31
CA ALA A 23 7.42 5.23 -12.32
C ALA A 23 5.95 5.63 -12.55
N ALA A 24 5.22 5.93 -11.47
CA ALA A 24 3.83 6.40 -11.55
C ALA A 24 3.73 7.75 -12.28
N ASP A 25 4.59 8.72 -11.96
CA ASP A 25 4.62 10.03 -12.63
C ASP A 25 4.83 9.87 -14.14
N LYS A 26 5.77 9.00 -14.55
CA LYS A 26 6.04 8.67 -15.96
C LYS A 26 4.84 8.02 -16.63
N ALA A 27 4.25 6.99 -16.02
CA ALA A 27 3.09 6.28 -16.57
C ALA A 27 1.87 7.20 -16.69
N VAL A 28 1.62 8.05 -15.69
CA VAL A 28 0.54 9.04 -15.70
C VAL A 28 0.75 10.07 -16.80
N ALA A 29 1.97 10.59 -16.96
CA ALA A 29 2.29 11.53 -18.04
C ALA A 29 2.06 10.89 -19.43
N TRP A 30 2.47 9.62 -19.61
CA TRP A 30 2.21 8.86 -20.83
C TRP A 30 0.70 8.76 -21.16
N CYS A 31 -0.09 8.31 -20.20
CA CYS A 31 -1.54 8.15 -20.38
C CYS A 31 -2.23 9.50 -20.65
N ARG A 32 -1.86 10.55 -19.90
CA ARG A 32 -2.44 11.90 -20.06
C ARG A 32 -2.07 12.57 -21.38
N ALA A 33 -0.95 12.20 -21.98
CA ALA A 33 -0.57 12.64 -23.32
C ALA A 33 -1.37 11.95 -24.44
N GLY A 34 -2.27 11.02 -24.12
CA GLY A 34 -3.09 10.32 -25.10
C GLY A 34 -2.40 9.10 -25.74
N ASN A 35 -1.26 8.67 -25.22
CA ASN A 35 -0.48 7.55 -25.77
C ASN A 35 -1.04 6.16 -25.41
N GLY A 36 -2.22 6.11 -24.78
CA GLY A 36 -2.84 4.87 -24.32
C GLY A 36 -2.34 4.41 -22.95
N PRO A 37 -2.63 3.16 -22.56
CA PRO A 37 -2.31 2.63 -21.23
C PRO A 37 -0.81 2.35 -21.04
N PHE A 38 -0.42 2.16 -19.78
CA PHE A 38 0.93 1.78 -19.34
C PHE A 38 0.82 0.76 -18.20
N ILE A 39 1.68 -0.27 -18.17
CA ILE A 39 1.69 -1.31 -17.13
C ILE A 39 2.89 -1.13 -16.20
N LEU A 40 2.64 -0.96 -14.91
CA LEU A 40 3.68 -0.99 -13.87
C LEU A 40 3.58 -2.29 -13.07
N GLU A 41 4.67 -3.06 -13.02
CA GLU A 41 4.78 -4.23 -12.16
C GLU A 41 5.53 -3.84 -10.88
N MET A 42 4.77 -3.60 -9.80
CA MET A 42 5.32 -3.25 -8.49
C MET A 42 5.75 -4.52 -7.75
N GLN A 43 7.05 -4.73 -7.63
CA GLN A 43 7.62 -5.85 -6.89
C GLN A 43 7.57 -5.56 -5.39
N THR A 44 6.61 -6.14 -4.69
CA THR A 44 6.36 -5.89 -3.26
C THR A 44 6.13 -7.19 -2.50
N TYR A 45 5.99 -7.10 -1.17
CA TYR A 45 5.87 -8.25 -0.29
C TYR A 45 4.74 -8.12 0.74
N ARG A 46 3.85 -9.11 0.81
CA ARG A 46 2.77 -9.16 1.80
C ARG A 46 3.24 -9.88 3.07
N TYR A 47 3.37 -9.17 4.19
CA TYR A 47 3.89 -9.75 5.42
C TYR A 47 2.94 -10.72 6.15
N ARG A 48 1.64 -10.42 6.21
CA ARG A 48 0.61 -11.33 6.78
C ARG A 48 0.17 -12.36 5.76
N GLY A 49 -0.65 -13.36 6.10
CA GLY A 49 -1.22 -14.33 5.17
C GLY A 49 -2.15 -13.74 4.10
N HIS A 50 -2.66 -14.57 3.18
CA HIS A 50 -3.49 -14.13 2.06
C HIS A 50 -4.75 -13.39 2.54
N SER A 51 -5.30 -13.85 3.66
CA SER A 51 -6.44 -13.29 4.38
C SER A 51 -6.25 -13.52 5.87
N MET A 52 -7.22 -13.09 6.69
CA MET A 52 -7.25 -13.39 8.12
C MET A 52 -7.37 -14.90 8.43
N SER A 53 -7.89 -15.70 7.49
CA SER A 53 -8.03 -17.15 7.65
C SER A 53 -6.83 -17.95 7.16
N ASP A 54 -5.89 -17.33 6.43
CA ASP A 54 -4.71 -18.00 5.89
C ASP A 54 -3.49 -17.83 6.80
N PRO A 55 -2.99 -18.91 7.44
CA PRO A 55 -1.79 -18.87 8.26
C PRO A 55 -0.47 -18.84 7.47
N ALA A 56 -0.51 -18.83 6.12
CA ALA A 56 0.65 -18.72 5.24
C ALA A 56 1.68 -19.86 5.32
N LYS A 57 1.22 -21.12 5.43
CA LYS A 57 2.08 -22.32 5.56
C LYS A 57 2.95 -22.65 4.33
N TYR A 58 2.77 -21.93 3.22
CA TYR A 58 3.48 -22.15 1.94
C TYR A 58 4.79 -21.36 1.82
N ARG A 59 5.21 -20.65 2.86
CA ARG A 59 6.46 -19.89 2.92
C ARG A 59 7.04 -19.92 4.31
N THR A 60 8.34 -19.69 4.44
CA THR A 60 9.02 -19.77 5.73
C THR A 60 8.89 -18.44 6.48
N ARG A 61 8.96 -18.51 7.81
CA ARG A 61 8.97 -17.30 8.64
C ARG A 61 10.24 -16.47 8.38
N GLU A 62 11.35 -17.16 8.15
CA GLU A 62 12.66 -16.57 7.88
C GLU A 62 12.67 -15.73 6.61
N GLU A 63 11.97 -16.17 5.55
CA GLU A 63 11.81 -15.39 4.33
C GLU A 63 11.07 -14.07 4.61
N VAL A 64 9.94 -14.15 5.31
CA VAL A 64 9.12 -12.98 5.65
C VAL A 64 9.88 -12.00 6.54
N ASP A 65 10.55 -12.52 7.57
CA ASP A 65 11.30 -11.72 8.54
C ASP A 65 12.51 -11.04 7.87
N LYS A 66 13.19 -11.73 6.93
CA LYS A 66 14.27 -11.14 6.14
C LYS A 66 13.78 -9.98 5.28
N VAL A 67 12.71 -10.18 4.50
CA VAL A 67 12.18 -9.11 3.64
C VAL A 67 11.69 -7.92 4.48
N ARG A 68 11.05 -8.17 5.62
CA ARG A 68 10.64 -7.10 6.53
C ARG A 68 11.84 -6.35 7.11
N HIS A 69 12.88 -7.04 7.56
CA HIS A 69 14.05 -6.39 8.13
C HIS A 69 14.81 -5.56 7.08
N ASP A 70 15.06 -6.15 5.92
CA ASP A 70 15.99 -5.61 4.93
C ASP A 70 15.34 -4.58 3.99
N GLN A 71 14.02 -4.71 3.75
CA GLN A 71 13.36 -4.00 2.64
C GLN A 71 12.11 -3.21 3.06
N ASP A 72 11.75 -3.14 4.35
CA ASP A 72 10.51 -2.45 4.74
C ASP A 72 10.47 -0.98 4.24
N PRO A 73 9.44 -0.61 3.46
CA PRO A 73 9.38 0.70 2.81
C PRO A 73 9.25 1.85 3.82
N ILE A 74 8.65 1.60 4.99
CA ILE A 74 8.46 2.60 6.04
C ILE A 74 9.81 2.84 6.74
N GLU A 75 10.54 1.78 7.08
CA GLU A 75 11.88 1.91 7.67
C GLU A 75 12.87 2.60 6.71
N GLN A 76 12.80 2.30 5.41
CA GLN A 76 13.58 3.02 4.41
C GLN A 76 13.28 4.52 4.39
N VAL A 77 12.00 4.91 4.45
CA VAL A 77 11.58 6.32 4.51
C VAL A 77 12.03 6.97 5.82
N ARG A 78 11.84 6.28 6.95
CA ARG A 78 12.27 6.70 8.28
C ARG A 78 13.75 7.06 8.29
N ASN A 79 14.61 6.17 7.79
CA ASN A 79 16.06 6.38 7.73
C ASN A 79 16.42 7.58 6.84
N ARG A 80 15.72 7.78 5.73
CA ARG A 80 15.93 8.94 4.84
C ARG A 80 15.55 10.25 5.53
N LEU A 81 14.45 10.28 6.29
CA LEU A 81 14.00 11.46 7.02
C LEU A 81 14.95 11.82 8.17
N LEU A 82 15.42 10.83 8.92
CA LEU A 82 16.43 11.03 9.96
C LEU A 82 17.74 11.59 9.38
N ALA A 83 18.19 11.03 8.25
CA ALA A 83 19.35 11.57 7.52
C ALA A 83 19.12 13.01 7.01
N ALA A 84 17.87 13.38 6.72
CA ALA A 84 17.44 14.73 6.36
C ALA A 84 17.21 15.65 7.59
N LYS A 85 17.68 15.26 8.78
CA LYS A 85 17.62 16.02 10.03
C LYS A 85 16.23 16.14 10.67
N MET A 86 15.28 15.30 10.27
CA MET A 86 14.06 15.11 11.06
C MET A 86 14.40 14.39 12.37
N SER A 87 13.77 14.76 13.47
CA SER A 87 14.05 14.11 14.76
C SER A 87 13.21 12.85 14.95
N GLU A 88 13.68 11.98 15.83
CA GLU A 88 12.91 10.84 16.34
C GLU A 88 11.60 11.28 17.01
N GLN A 89 11.58 12.47 17.60
CA GLN A 89 10.37 13.01 18.25
C GLN A 89 9.33 13.41 17.20
N ASP A 90 9.74 14.00 16.09
CA ASP A 90 8.83 14.38 14.99
C ASP A 90 8.18 13.12 14.38
N LEU A 91 8.97 12.07 14.17
CA LEU A 91 8.46 10.79 13.65
C LEU A 91 7.48 10.14 14.62
N LYS A 92 7.80 10.13 15.92
CA LYS A 92 6.88 9.63 16.95
C LYS A 92 5.59 10.44 17.04
N ALA A 93 5.65 11.76 16.81
CA ALA A 93 4.47 12.60 16.77
C ALA A 93 3.55 12.24 15.58
N ILE A 94 4.14 11.94 14.42
CA ILE A 94 3.38 11.41 13.26
C ILE A 94 2.74 10.07 13.59
N ASP A 95 3.50 9.12 14.15
CA ASP A 95 2.97 7.81 14.53
C ASP A 95 1.82 7.94 15.54
N ALA A 96 1.93 8.85 16.50
CA ALA A 96 0.87 9.13 17.48
C ALA A 96 -0.38 9.68 16.79
N GLY A 97 -0.25 10.66 15.90
CA GLY A 97 -1.38 11.20 15.14
C GLY A 97 -2.06 10.15 14.25
N VAL A 98 -1.29 9.28 13.60
CA VAL A 98 -1.84 8.17 12.81
C VAL A 98 -2.60 7.17 13.71
N ARG A 99 -2.08 6.86 14.90
CA ARG A 99 -2.78 5.99 15.86
C ARG A 99 -4.10 6.59 16.33
N GLU A 100 -4.14 7.88 16.60
CA GLU A 100 -5.38 8.58 16.96
C GLU A 100 -6.43 8.47 15.85
N ILE A 101 -6.04 8.72 14.59
CA ILE A 101 -6.94 8.58 13.43
C ILE A 101 -7.47 7.15 13.30
N VAL A 102 -6.59 6.15 13.40
CA VAL A 102 -6.97 4.74 13.26
C VAL A 102 -7.88 4.29 14.41
N ASN A 103 -7.60 4.70 15.64
CA ASN A 103 -8.44 4.37 16.80
C ASN A 103 -9.82 5.02 16.68
N ALA A 104 -9.89 6.30 16.31
CA ALA A 104 -11.16 6.98 16.10
C ALA A 104 -12.01 6.32 15.00
N ALA A 105 -11.37 5.88 13.90
CA ALA A 105 -12.05 5.14 12.83
C ALA A 105 -12.55 3.76 13.29
N ALA A 106 -11.75 3.05 14.10
CA ALA A 106 -12.15 1.76 14.67
C ALA A 106 -13.31 1.91 15.66
N ASP A 107 -13.26 2.90 16.55
CA ASP A 107 -14.32 3.18 17.53
C ASP A 107 -15.62 3.55 16.82
N PHE A 108 -15.55 4.43 15.81
CA PHE A 108 -16.71 4.77 14.97
C PHE A 108 -17.30 3.53 14.30
N ALA A 109 -16.47 2.69 13.69
CA ALA A 109 -16.92 1.48 13.00
C ALA A 109 -17.55 0.45 13.96
N GLN A 110 -17.09 0.38 15.22
CA GLN A 110 -17.64 -0.55 16.23
C GLN A 110 -18.94 -0.03 16.87
N GLN A 111 -19.11 1.28 16.97
CA GLN A 111 -20.28 1.91 17.62
C GLN A 111 -21.41 2.19 16.64
N THR A 112 -21.13 2.21 15.33
CA THR A 112 -22.14 2.39 14.30
C THR A 112 -23.12 1.21 14.35
N PRO A 113 -24.44 1.44 14.42
CA PRO A 113 -25.41 0.37 14.40
C PRO A 113 -25.32 -0.41 13.10
N GLU A 114 -25.67 -1.69 13.15
CA GLU A 114 -25.90 -2.48 11.94
C GLU A 114 -26.96 -1.79 11.05
N PRO A 115 -26.85 -1.92 9.72
CA PRO A 115 -27.82 -1.35 8.78
C PRO A 115 -29.22 -1.93 9.02
N ASP A 116 -30.25 -1.16 8.68
CA ASP A 116 -31.62 -1.66 8.74
C ASP A 116 -31.77 -2.83 7.74
N ALA A 117 -32.49 -3.89 8.12
CA ALA A 117 -32.74 -5.02 7.23
C ALA A 117 -33.43 -4.61 5.91
N ALA A 118 -34.17 -3.49 5.90
CA ALA A 118 -34.75 -2.91 4.70
C ALA A 118 -33.70 -2.45 3.67
N GLU A 119 -32.48 -2.10 4.10
CA GLU A 119 -31.36 -1.73 3.22
C GLU A 119 -30.91 -2.91 2.33
N LEU A 120 -31.26 -4.15 2.69
CA LEU A 120 -30.99 -5.32 1.84
C LEU A 120 -31.58 -5.20 0.42
N TYR A 121 -32.66 -4.43 0.26
CA TYR A 121 -33.38 -4.27 -1.00
C TYR A 121 -33.07 -2.95 -1.73
N THR A 122 -32.18 -2.13 -1.20
CA THR A 122 -31.72 -0.91 -1.88
C THR A 122 -30.58 -1.23 -2.86
N ASP A 123 -30.25 -0.29 -3.75
CA ASP A 123 -29.12 -0.38 -4.70
C ASP A 123 -29.16 -1.56 -5.70
N VAL A 124 -30.30 -2.25 -5.84
CA VAL A 124 -30.48 -3.34 -6.82
C VAL A 124 -30.66 -2.80 -8.24
N TYR A 125 -31.46 -1.74 -8.38
CA TYR A 125 -31.67 -1.00 -9.63
C TYR A 125 -31.63 0.50 -9.32
N ARG A 126 -31.33 1.32 -10.33
CA ARG A 126 -31.36 2.79 -10.23
C ARG A 126 -32.76 3.36 -10.43
#